data_AF-A0A1Y6MGS0-F1
#
_entry.id   AF-A0A1Y6MGS0-F1
#
_cell.length_a   1.000
_cell.length_b   1.000
_cell.length_c   1.000
_cell.angle_alpha   90.00
_cell.angle_beta   90.00
_cell.angle_gamma   90.00
#
_symmetry.space_group_name_H-M   'P 1'
#
loop_
_entity.id
_entity.type
_entity.pdbx_description
1 polymer ?
#
loop_
_entity_poly.entity_id
_entity_poly.type
_entity_poly.pdbx_seq_one_letter_code
_entity_poly.pdbx_strand_id
1 'polypeptide(L)' 'MSCLFSQEVNPASDRYLIDIDGSISVNHLQRLPGKKLAMSFGDSSIEVAGKDIRVIGRVAMAINKE' A
#
# COMPACT_ATOMS: atom_id res chain seq x y z
N MET A 1 10.47 -9.72 -10.63
CA MET A 1 9.08 -9.35 -10.32
C MET A 1 8.83 -7.97 -10.93
N SER A 2 8.12 -7.89 -12.05
CA SER A 2 7.70 -6.60 -12.62
C SER A 2 6.26 -6.34 -12.20
N CYS A 3 6.01 -5.14 -11.68
CA CYS A 3 4.74 -4.75 -11.09
C CYS A 3 4.31 -3.45 -11.77
N LEU A 4 3.08 -3.42 -12.30
CA LEU A 4 2.50 -2.25 -12.98
C LEU A 4 1.61 -1.50 -12.00
N PHE A 5 1.66 -0.17 -12.02
CA PHE A 5 0.89 0.67 -11.10
C PHE A 5 0.06 1.73 -11.80
N SER A 6 -1.09 2.07 -11.21
CA SER A 6 -1.91 3.22 -11.62
C SER A 6 -1.86 4.31 -10.55
N GLN A 7 -1.84 5.58 -10.97
CA GLN A 7 -1.80 6.72 -10.04
C GLN A 7 -3.18 6.89 -9.38
N GLU A 8 -3.28 6.54 -8.09
CA GLU A 8 -4.51 6.64 -7.32
C GLU A 8 -4.27 7.51 -6.09
N VAL A 9 -4.98 8.65 -6.02
CA VAL A 9 -4.79 9.68 -4.99
C VAL A 9 -5.54 9.33 -3.69
N ASN A 10 -6.43 8.34 -3.73
CA ASN A 10 -7.23 7.91 -2.60
C ASN A 10 -7.27 6.38 -2.50
N PRO A 11 -6.40 5.76 -1.68
CA PRO A 11 -6.32 4.31 -1.62
C PRO A 11 -7.62 3.71 -1.05
N ALA A 12 -8.26 2.86 -1.83
CA ALA A 12 -9.23 1.87 -1.38
C ALA A 12 -8.52 0.67 -0.73
N SER A 13 -9.26 -0.30 -0.19
CA SER A 13 -8.64 -1.50 0.38
C SER A 13 -8.07 -2.42 -0.71
N ASP A 14 -6.75 -2.43 -0.90
CA ASP A 14 -6.02 -3.24 -1.89
C ASP A 14 -4.49 -3.17 -1.67
N ARG A 15 -3.69 -3.73 -2.59
CA ARG A 15 -2.22 -3.66 -2.62
C ARG A 15 -1.73 -2.39 -3.34
N TYR A 16 -0.79 -1.70 -2.71
CA TYR A 16 -0.20 -0.47 -3.22
C TYR A 16 1.32 -0.52 -3.12
N LEU A 17 1.99 0.16 -4.07
CA LEU A 17 3.35 0.61 -3.89
C LEU A 17 3.33 1.87 -3.04
N ILE A 18 4.04 1.84 -1.93
CA ILE A 18 4.12 2.93 -0.97
C ILE A 18 5.56 3.26 -0.65
N ASP A 19 5.77 4.49 -0.22
CA ASP A 19 7.01 5.00 0.34
C ASP A 19 6.75 5.40 1.80
N ILE A 20 7.56 4.85 2.71
CA ILE A 20 7.59 5.17 4.13
C ILE A 20 9.04 5.52 4.47
N ASP A 21 9.30 6.77 4.84
CA ASP A 21 10.62 7.27 5.22
C ASP A 21 11.75 6.93 4.21
N GLY A 22 11.43 6.96 2.90
CA GLY A 22 12.36 6.64 1.82
C GLY A 22 12.47 5.15 1.50
N SER A 23 11.78 4.28 2.24
CA SER A 23 11.70 2.85 2.00
C SER A 23 10.46 2.52 1.17
N ILE A 24 10.69 1.94 -0.02
CA ILE A 24 9.61 1.59 -0.96
C ILE A 24 9.25 0.11 -0.82
N SER A 25 7.96 -0.18 -0.64
CA SER A 25 7.44 -1.54 -0.50
C SER A 25 6.04 -1.71 -1.11
N VAL A 26 5.64 -2.97 -1.34
CA VAL A 26 4.28 -3.33 -1.75
C VAL A 26 3.54 -3.89 -0.54
N ASN A 27 2.45 -3.23 -0.13
CA ASN A 27 1.68 -3.64 1.04
C ASN A 27 0.18 -3.60 0.75
N HIS A 28 -0.56 -4.47 1.43
CA HIS A 28 -2.02 -4.39 1.47
C HIS A 28 -2.43 -3.28 2.47
N LEU A 29 -3.11 -2.26 1.95
CA LEU A 29 -3.70 -1.18 2.73
C LEU A 29 -5.20 -1.44 2.87
N GLN A 30 -5.74 -1.10 4.03
CA GLN A 30 -7.17 -1.14 4.30
C GLN A 30 -7.62 0.20 4.89
N ARG A 31 -8.70 0.77 4.35
CA ARG A 31 -9.24 2.02 4.87
C ARG A 31 -10.02 1.78 6.16
N LEU A 32 -9.70 2.56 7.17
CA LEU A 32 -10.41 2.59 8.44
C LEU A 32 -11.24 3.88 8.54
N PRO A 33 -12.32 3.89 9.35
CA PRO A 33 -13.03 5.10 9.70
C PRO A 33 -12.09 6.17 10.27
N GLY A 34 -12.45 7.45 10.11
CA GLY A 34 -11.63 8.56 10.62
C GLY A 34 -10.39 8.89 9.77
N LYS A 35 -10.38 8.52 8.48
CA LYS A 35 -9.28 8.78 7.53
C LYS A 35 -7.96 8.08 7.89
N LYS A 36 -8.05 6.93 8.57
CA LYS A 36 -6.92 6.08 8.95
C LYS A 36 -6.71 4.96 7.93
N LEU A 37 -5.51 4.39 7.92
CA LEU A 37 -5.19 3.21 7.13
C LEU A 37 -4.69 2.11 8.06
N ALA A 38 -5.05 0.87 7.77
CA ALA A 38 -4.42 -0.31 8.33
C ALA A 38 -3.53 -0.94 7.27
N MET A 39 -2.38 -1.45 7.68
CA MET A 39 -1.45 -2.17 6.82
C MET A 39 -1.18 -3.55 7.40
N SER A 40 -1.20 -4.57 6.55
CA SER A 40 -0.79 -5.92 6.95
C SER A 40 0.73 -6.00 7.11
N PHE A 41 1.18 -6.48 8.27
CA PHE A 41 2.57 -6.73 8.61
C PHE A 41 2.68 -8.14 9.22
N GLY A 42 3.16 -9.10 8.43
CA GLY A 42 3.10 -10.52 8.79
C GLY A 42 1.66 -10.97 9.01
N ASP A 43 1.39 -11.58 10.16
CA ASP A 43 0.07 -12.05 10.58
C ASP A 43 -0.76 -10.99 11.32
N SER A 44 -0.26 -9.76 11.42
CA SER A 44 -0.90 -8.65 12.15
C SER A 44 -1.22 -7.47 11.25
N SER A 45 -2.05 -6.56 11.75
CA SER A 45 -2.34 -5.28 11.10
C SER A 45 -1.87 -4.13 11.99
N ILE A 46 -1.12 -3.19 11.41
CA ILE A 46 -0.72 -1.95 12.07
C ILE A 46 -1.57 -0.79 11.58
N GLU A 47 -1.96 0.12 12.46
CA GLU A 47 -2.57 1.39 12.06
C GLU A 47 -1.46 2.34 11.59
N VAL A 48 -1.65 2.96 10.44
CA VAL A 48 -0.73 3.94 9.87
C VAL A 48 -1.52 5.21 9.56
N ALA A 49 -0.99 6.35 10.01
CA ALA A 49 -1.59 7.63 9.66
C ALA A 49 -1.33 7.91 8.18
N GLY A 50 -2.36 8.38 7.46
CA GLY A 50 -2.22 8.66 6.03
C GLY A 50 -1.17 9.73 5.67
N LYS A 51 -0.70 10.51 6.65
CA LYS A 51 0.39 11.49 6.49
C LYS A 51 1.79 10.88 6.52
N ASP A 52 1.93 9.70 7.12
CA ASP A 52 3.22 9.03 7.34
C ASP A 52 3.55 8.07 6.17
N ILE A 53 2.63 7.92 5.22
CA ILE A 53 2.85 7.13 4.01
C ILE A 53 2.58 7.96 2.77
N ARG A 54 3.38 7.74 1.74
CA ARG A 54 3.13 8.24 0.40
C ARG A 54 2.70 7.08 -0.50
N VAL A 55 1.46 7.13 -0.98
CA VAL A 55 1.00 6.17 -2.00
C VAL A 55 1.58 6.56 -3.35
N ILE A 56 2.39 5.67 -3.92
CA ILE A 56 2.98 5.87 -5.25
C ILE A 56 2.00 5.40 -6.33
N GLY A 57 1.32 4.27 -6.10
CA GLY A 57 0.28 3.76 -6.99
C GLY A 57 -0.29 2.41 -6.57
N ARG A 58 -1.45 2.05 -7.12
CA ARG A 58 -2.10 0.75 -6.88
C ARG A 58 -1.49 -0.33 -7.75
N VAL A 59 -1.25 -1.51 -7.18
CA VAL A 59 -0.77 -2.68 -7.93
C VAL A 59 -1.86 -3.16 -8.90
N ALA A 60 -1.59 -3.08 -10.21
CA ALA A 60 -2.48 -3.61 -11.23
C ALA A 60 -2.21 -5.09 -11.53
N MET A 61 -0.94 -5.49 -11.52
CA MET A 61 -0.52 -6.86 -11.86
C MET A 61 0.79 -7.20 -11.15
N ALA A 62 0.92 -8.45 -10.68
CA ALA A 62 2.16 -9.00 -10.16
C ALA A 62 2.60 -10.20 -11.01
N ILE A 63 3.82 -10.14 -11.54
CA ILE A 63 4.41 -11.26 -12.29
C ILE A 63 5.42 -11.96 -11.38
N ASN A 64 5.11 -13.21 -11.05
CA ASN A 64 6.06 -14.12 -10.43
C ASN A 64 6.73 -14.94 -11.53
N LYS A 65 8.06 -14.95 -11.52
CA LYS A 65 8.83 -15.89 -12.33
C LYS A 65 9.22 -17.01 -11.39
N GLU A 66 8.81 -18.23 -11.72
CA GLU A 66 9.36 -19.45 -11.11
C GLU A 66 10.85 -19.59 -11.43
#